data_AF-A0AAE1E4D5-F1
#
_entry.id   AF-A0AAE1E4D5-F1
#
_cell.length_a   1.000
_cell.length_b   1.000
_cell.length_c   1.000
_cell.angle_alpha   90.00
_cell.angle_beta   90.00
_cell.angle_gamma   90.00
#
_symmetry.space_group_name_H-M   'P 1'
#
loop_
_entity.id
_entity.type
_entity.pdbx_description
1 polymer ?
#
loop_
_entity_poly.entity_id
_entity_poly.type
_entity_poly.pdbx_seq_one_letter_code
_entity_poly.pdbx_strand_id
1 'polypeptide(L)'
;MINTLLRQLKSSTSTSRLILGTHLQPSRHITRMAQQITRENAEEILQNVDNFLFDCDGVLWDGNGPIKGSLETVLRLKELGKRVFYVTNNSSQTREHYVKKCSNYGYNAKKDEILCTAWIAAEYLRSANFKDKVYVMGKKESIGEELDAVGIKYTGPGPDPIVGTSYADWLENVKLDPEVKCVLVGFDPDISYMKLIRAASYLKKPDCIYLATNEDSSFPSTNPNISIPGMSQIFFKVKPCALLLQVQCVLVGFDPYISYMKLIRAASYLKKPDCLFLATNRDGSLPVKNANICIPGTGCMVSPVSLASGREPIVMGKPAPNMFEVLRKVHNLDPSRCMMVGDRLDTDILFAKNCGMQSMLVLSGISTVDDIQRPAETAVTIDTRPDFYAENLACLGMFI
;
A
#
# COMPACT_ATOMS: atom_id res chain seq x y z
N MET A 1 -36.81 30.44 9.78
CA MET A 1 -36.41 29.15 10.38
C MET A 1 -35.00 28.75 9.92
N ILE A 2 -34.05 29.69 10.01
CA ILE A 2 -32.64 29.56 9.54
C ILE A 2 -31.64 29.91 10.67
N ASN A 3 -32.10 30.46 11.80
CA ASN A 3 -31.23 30.92 12.90
C ASN A 3 -31.08 29.93 14.07
N THR A 4 -31.66 28.73 13.98
CA THR A 4 -31.55 27.71 15.05
C THR A 4 -30.40 26.72 14.79
N LEU A 5 -29.93 26.56 13.55
CA LEU A 5 -28.83 25.66 13.18
C LEU A 5 -27.44 26.21 13.54
N LEU A 6 -27.30 27.53 13.72
CA LEU A 6 -26.01 28.19 13.96
C LEU A 6 -25.56 28.19 15.44
N ARG A 7 -26.42 27.77 16.37
CA ARG A 7 -26.09 27.76 17.82
C ARG A 7 -25.55 26.42 18.33
N GLN A 8 -25.68 25.32 17.58
CA GLN A 8 -25.16 24.01 18.00
C GLN A 8 -23.69 23.75 17.57
N LEU A 9 -23.09 24.63 16.76
CA LEU A 9 -21.71 24.50 16.26
C LEU A 9 -20.63 25.09 17.18
N LYS A 10 -20.98 25.64 18.36
CA LYS A 10 -20.03 26.31 19.26
C LYS A 10 -19.61 25.51 20.51
N SER A 11 -20.06 24.27 20.70
CA SER A 11 -19.87 23.60 22.01
C SER A 11 -19.15 22.24 22.01
N SER A 12 -18.37 21.86 20.99
CA SER A 12 -17.52 20.66 21.13
C SER A 12 -16.10 20.91 20.65
N THR A 13 -15.26 21.22 21.62
CA THR A 13 -13.80 21.30 21.53
C THR A 13 -13.16 19.97 21.12
N SER A 14 -12.05 20.12 20.40
CA SER A 14 -10.91 19.22 20.27
C SER A 14 -10.94 18.14 19.17
N THR A 15 -9.86 18.20 18.38
CA THR A 15 -9.28 17.15 17.52
C THR A 15 -9.93 16.89 16.17
N SER A 16 -9.35 17.54 15.16
CA SER A 16 -8.97 16.96 13.86
C SER A 16 -10.00 16.05 13.19
N ARG A 17 -11.02 16.64 12.55
CA ARG A 17 -11.74 15.98 11.45
C ARG A 17 -11.55 16.82 10.20
N LEU A 18 -10.83 16.23 9.24
CA LEU A 18 -10.89 16.60 7.83
C LEU A 18 -12.35 16.86 7.46
N ILE A 19 -12.60 18.02 6.83
CA ILE A 19 -13.85 18.31 6.15
C ILE A 19 -13.87 17.41 4.89
N LEU A 20 -14.27 16.16 5.09
CA LEU A 20 -14.97 15.40 4.06
C LEU A 20 -16.32 16.07 3.88
N GLY A 21 -16.75 16.16 2.63
CA GLY A 21 -17.97 16.83 2.23
C GLY A 21 -19.18 16.45 3.10
N THR A 22 -20.17 17.34 3.07
CA THR A 22 -21.56 17.01 3.34
C THR A 22 -21.80 15.53 3.09
N HIS A 23 -22.25 14.79 4.12
CA HIS A 23 -22.67 13.40 4.00
C HIS A 23 -23.57 13.24 2.76
N LEU A 24 -22.99 12.87 1.62
CA LEU A 24 -23.71 12.20 0.56
C LEU A 24 -24.05 10.86 1.21
N GLN A 25 -25.31 10.71 1.63
CA GLN A 25 -25.77 9.40 2.00
C GLN A 25 -25.49 8.47 0.82
N PRO A 26 -24.81 7.33 1.02
CA PRO A 26 -24.64 6.37 -0.05
C PRO A 26 -26.05 6.04 -0.56
N SER A 27 -26.32 6.35 -1.83
CA SER A 27 -27.52 5.86 -2.46
C SER A 27 -27.53 4.33 -2.30
N ARG A 28 -28.69 3.75 -2.03
CA ARG A 28 -28.85 2.29 -2.01
C ARG A 28 -28.43 1.78 -3.39
N HIS A 29 -27.18 1.36 -3.55
CA HIS A 29 -26.72 0.71 -4.76
C HIS A 29 -27.39 -0.65 -4.82
N ILE A 30 -28.51 -0.72 -5.53
CA ILE A 30 -29.04 -2.00 -6.02
C ILE A 30 -27.94 -2.54 -6.94
N THR A 31 -27.27 -3.61 -6.53
CA THR A 31 -26.24 -4.28 -7.32
C THR A 31 -26.90 -4.88 -8.58
N ARG A 32 -27.04 -4.08 -9.63
CA ARG A 32 -27.43 -4.57 -10.96
C ARG A 32 -26.21 -5.25 -11.59
N MET A 33 -26.40 -6.43 -12.17
CA MET A 33 -25.36 -7.05 -12.99
C MET A 33 -25.03 -6.14 -14.19
N ALA A 34 -23.77 -6.09 -14.57
CA ALA A 34 -23.34 -5.35 -15.75
C ALA A 34 -24.06 -5.90 -17.00
N GLN A 35 -24.61 -5.00 -17.82
CA GLN A 35 -25.28 -5.34 -19.06
C GLN A 35 -24.46 -4.82 -20.24
N GLN A 36 -24.42 -5.58 -21.33
CA GLN A 36 -23.85 -5.09 -22.58
C GLN A 36 -24.74 -3.97 -23.14
N ILE A 37 -24.14 -2.94 -23.75
CA ILE A 37 -24.91 -1.93 -24.47
C ILE A 37 -25.61 -2.59 -25.67
N THR A 38 -26.93 -2.40 -25.74
CA THR A 38 -27.78 -2.72 -26.88
C THR A 38 -28.35 -1.41 -27.44
N ARG A 39 -29.07 -1.48 -28.56
CA ARG A 39 -29.70 -0.28 -29.12
C ARG A 39 -30.74 0.31 -28.16
N GLU A 40 -31.54 -0.58 -27.57
CA GLU A 40 -32.67 -0.22 -26.71
C GLU A 40 -32.19 0.47 -25.43
N ASN A 41 -31.15 -0.08 -24.77
CA ASN A 41 -30.63 0.54 -23.56
C ASN A 41 -29.78 1.79 -23.85
N ALA A 42 -29.16 1.91 -25.02
CA ALA A 42 -28.49 3.14 -25.44
C ALA A 42 -29.48 4.29 -25.63
N GLU A 43 -30.64 4.02 -26.26
CA GLU A 43 -31.71 5.01 -26.42
C GLU A 43 -32.26 5.46 -25.05
N GLU A 44 -32.47 4.52 -24.12
CA GLU A 44 -32.88 4.82 -22.74
C GLU A 44 -31.84 5.68 -22.01
N ILE A 45 -30.54 5.36 -22.12
CA ILE A 45 -29.44 6.14 -21.54
C ILE A 45 -29.45 7.56 -22.11
N LEU A 46 -29.56 7.69 -23.44
CA LEU A 46 -29.57 9.00 -24.10
C LEU A 46 -30.80 9.83 -23.72
N GLN A 47 -31.93 9.21 -23.40
CA GLN A 47 -33.12 9.91 -22.91
C GLN A 47 -32.96 10.38 -21.46
N ASN A 48 -32.39 9.54 -20.60
CA ASN A 48 -32.38 9.76 -19.15
C ASN A 48 -31.10 10.41 -18.60
N VAL A 49 -30.01 10.47 -19.39
CA VAL A 49 -28.72 11.02 -18.95
C VAL A 49 -28.42 12.32 -19.68
N ASP A 50 -28.21 13.40 -18.92
CA ASP A 50 -27.90 14.73 -19.47
C ASP A 50 -26.41 15.09 -19.46
N ASN A 51 -25.62 14.40 -18.63
CA ASN A 51 -24.22 14.72 -18.39
C ASN A 51 -23.36 13.48 -18.60
N PHE A 52 -22.37 13.59 -19.47
CA PHE A 52 -21.41 12.53 -19.75
C PHE A 52 -20.03 12.98 -19.31
N LEU A 53 -19.44 12.23 -18.40
CA LEU A 53 -18.08 12.44 -17.91
C LEU A 53 -17.23 11.33 -18.50
N PHE A 54 -16.32 11.67 -19.40
CA PHE A 54 -15.43 10.70 -20.03
C PHE A 54 -14.08 10.74 -19.36
N ASP A 55 -13.57 9.56 -19.02
CA ASP A 55 -12.13 9.39 -18.89
C ASP A 55 -11.45 9.71 -20.24
N CYS A 56 -10.18 10.07 -20.20
CA CYS A 56 -9.42 10.55 -21.34
C CYS A 56 -8.57 9.45 -21.96
N ASP A 57 -7.48 9.06 -21.28
CA ASP A 57 -6.48 8.15 -21.81
C ASP A 57 -7.02 6.71 -21.79
N GLY A 58 -7.08 6.05 -22.95
CA GLY A 58 -7.66 4.71 -23.10
C GLY A 58 -9.17 4.69 -23.37
N VAL A 59 -9.84 5.84 -23.34
CA VAL A 59 -11.28 5.97 -23.65
C VAL A 59 -11.52 6.89 -24.85
N LEU A 60 -10.99 8.11 -24.83
CA LEU A 60 -11.12 9.08 -25.92
C LEU A 60 -9.92 9.06 -26.87
N TRP A 61 -8.72 8.82 -26.34
CA TRP A 61 -7.51 8.74 -27.13
C TRP A 61 -6.51 7.78 -26.51
N ASP A 62 -5.57 7.34 -27.32
CA ASP A 62 -4.39 6.61 -26.88
C ASP A 62 -3.11 7.32 -27.37
N GLY A 63 -1.95 6.70 -27.16
CA GLY A 63 -0.66 7.25 -27.58
C GLY A 63 -0.53 7.51 -29.10
N ASN A 64 -1.47 7.07 -29.92
CA ASN A 64 -1.51 7.26 -31.37
C ASN A 64 -2.57 8.27 -31.84
N GLY A 65 -3.39 8.82 -30.94
CA GLY A 65 -4.43 9.80 -31.26
C GLY A 65 -5.83 9.38 -30.81
N PRO A 66 -6.90 9.94 -31.39
CA PRO A 66 -8.28 9.60 -31.04
C PRO A 66 -8.59 8.11 -31.27
N ILE A 67 -9.27 7.49 -30.30
CA ILE A 67 -9.73 6.10 -30.43
C ILE A 67 -10.89 6.06 -31.44
N LYS A 68 -10.94 5.03 -32.29
CA LYS A 68 -11.99 4.91 -33.32
C LYS A 68 -13.40 5.04 -32.73
N GLY A 69 -14.20 5.96 -33.26
CA GLY A 69 -15.60 6.19 -32.85
C GLY A 69 -15.78 7.12 -31.65
N SER A 70 -14.72 7.46 -30.92
CA SER A 70 -14.82 8.30 -29.72
C SER A 70 -15.13 9.76 -30.04
N LEU A 71 -14.48 10.33 -31.06
CA LEU A 71 -14.74 11.69 -31.53
C LEU A 71 -16.19 11.85 -32.01
N GLU A 72 -16.63 10.95 -32.89
CA GLU A 72 -17.98 10.96 -33.45
C GLU A 72 -19.04 10.83 -32.35
N THR A 73 -18.79 9.98 -31.35
CA THR A 73 -19.67 9.81 -30.19
C THR A 73 -19.78 11.09 -29.37
N VAL A 74 -18.65 11.74 -29.05
CA VAL A 74 -18.64 12.98 -28.26
C VAL A 74 -19.35 14.12 -29.01
N LEU A 75 -19.07 14.28 -30.31
CA LEU A 75 -19.74 15.30 -31.13
C LEU A 75 -21.24 15.04 -31.19
N ARG A 76 -21.66 13.78 -31.38
CA ARG A 76 -23.07 13.41 -31.41
C ARG A 76 -23.79 13.68 -30.10
N LEU A 77 -23.15 13.42 -28.96
CA LEU A 77 -23.71 13.76 -27.64
C LEU A 77 -23.91 15.28 -27.48
N LYS A 78 -22.93 16.08 -27.91
CA LYS A 78 -23.05 17.55 -27.91
C LYS A 78 -24.18 18.04 -28.82
N GLU A 79 -24.34 17.45 -30.02
CA GLU A 79 -25.47 17.75 -30.93
C GLU A 79 -26.83 17.42 -30.33
N LEU A 80 -26.92 16.34 -29.54
CA LEU A 80 -28.12 15.96 -28.80
C LEU A 80 -28.38 16.84 -27.56
N GLY A 81 -27.63 17.93 -27.38
CA GLY A 81 -27.77 18.86 -26.27
C GLY A 81 -27.24 18.33 -24.93
N LYS A 82 -26.47 17.24 -24.94
CA LYS A 82 -25.87 16.67 -23.73
C LYS A 82 -24.64 17.46 -23.32
N ARG A 83 -24.41 17.60 -22.02
CA ARG A 83 -23.19 18.21 -21.48
C ARG A 83 -22.09 17.16 -21.40
N VAL A 84 -20.91 17.48 -21.92
CA VAL A 84 -19.77 16.57 -21.96
C VAL A 84 -18.62 17.16 -21.16
N PHE A 85 -18.02 16.34 -20.31
CA PHE A 85 -16.87 16.67 -19.48
C PHE A 85 -15.74 15.67 -19.72
N TYR A 86 -14.51 16.15 -19.71
CA TYR A 86 -13.28 15.39 -19.92
C TYR A 86 -12.55 15.29 -18.59
N VAL A 87 -12.58 14.12 -17.98
CA VAL A 87 -12.08 13.86 -16.63
C VAL A 87 -10.79 13.05 -16.74
N THR A 88 -9.71 13.50 -16.12
CA THR A 88 -8.44 12.77 -16.17
C THR A 88 -7.71 12.83 -14.84
N ASN A 89 -7.20 11.68 -14.42
CA ASN A 89 -6.35 11.56 -13.24
C ASN A 89 -4.93 12.09 -13.47
N ASN A 90 -4.56 12.37 -14.72
CA ASN A 90 -3.23 12.81 -15.09
C ASN A 90 -2.98 14.28 -14.71
N SER A 91 -2.00 14.51 -13.83
CA SER A 91 -1.61 15.85 -13.35
C SER A 91 -0.35 16.39 -14.04
N SER A 92 0.09 15.77 -15.14
CA SER A 92 1.32 16.18 -15.86
C SER A 92 1.14 17.39 -16.78
N GLN A 93 -0.11 17.84 -16.97
CA GLN A 93 -0.50 18.93 -17.87
C GLN A 93 -1.60 19.81 -17.25
N THR A 94 -1.68 21.06 -17.69
CA THR A 94 -2.72 22.04 -17.31
C THR A 94 -4.02 21.84 -18.09
N ARG A 95 -5.13 22.48 -17.66
CA ARG A 95 -6.38 22.52 -18.42
C ARG A 95 -6.20 23.16 -19.79
N GLU A 96 -5.43 24.25 -19.88
CA GLU A 96 -5.05 24.88 -21.16
C GLU A 96 -4.46 23.87 -22.15
N HIS A 97 -3.55 23.03 -21.67
CA HIS A 97 -2.94 22.00 -22.49
C HIS A 97 -3.98 21.00 -23.00
N TYR A 98 -4.87 20.53 -22.12
CA TYR A 98 -5.94 19.59 -22.50
C TYR A 98 -6.96 20.22 -23.46
N VAL A 99 -7.28 21.50 -23.32
CA VAL A 99 -8.11 22.23 -24.30
C VAL A 99 -7.44 22.20 -25.67
N LYS A 100 -6.15 22.55 -25.75
CA LYS A 100 -5.39 22.51 -27.00
C LYS A 100 -5.32 21.09 -27.59
N LYS A 101 -5.10 20.07 -26.75
CA LYS A 101 -5.10 18.67 -27.18
C LYS A 101 -6.46 18.27 -27.75
N CYS A 102 -7.55 18.62 -27.07
CA CYS A 102 -8.91 18.36 -27.53
C CYS A 102 -9.20 19.07 -28.86
N SER A 103 -8.77 20.34 -29.02
CA SER A 103 -8.89 21.06 -30.30
C SER A 103 -8.13 20.37 -31.43
N ASN A 104 -6.89 19.93 -31.19
CA ASN A 104 -6.09 19.21 -32.19
C ASN A 104 -6.73 17.88 -32.61
N TYR A 105 -7.45 17.24 -31.70
CA TYR A 105 -8.17 15.99 -31.95
C TYR A 105 -9.61 16.19 -32.44
N GLY A 106 -10.07 17.43 -32.57
CA GLY A 106 -11.41 17.77 -33.08
C GLY A 106 -12.55 17.74 -32.04
N TYR A 107 -12.27 17.45 -30.77
CA TYR A 107 -13.26 17.37 -29.68
C TYR A 107 -13.89 18.71 -29.29
N ASN A 108 -13.24 19.82 -29.66
CA ASN A 108 -13.70 21.20 -29.39
C ASN A 108 -14.13 21.40 -27.92
N ALA A 109 -13.29 20.96 -26.98
CA ALA A 109 -13.54 21.10 -25.55
C ALA A 109 -13.32 22.54 -25.08
N LYS A 110 -14.17 23.01 -24.15
CA LYS A 110 -13.96 24.27 -23.43
C LYS A 110 -13.21 24.04 -22.13
N LYS A 111 -12.59 25.09 -21.57
CA LYS A 111 -11.77 24.97 -20.35
C LYS A 111 -12.58 24.49 -19.13
N ASP A 112 -13.84 24.90 -19.03
CA ASP A 112 -14.79 24.49 -17.98
C ASP A 112 -15.30 23.06 -18.14
N GLU A 113 -15.11 22.45 -19.32
CA GLU A 113 -15.41 21.04 -19.58
C GLU A 113 -14.24 20.12 -19.17
N ILE A 114 -13.05 20.65 -18.87
CA ILE A 114 -11.86 19.85 -18.50
C ILE A 114 -11.69 19.77 -16.98
N LEU A 115 -11.68 18.55 -16.45
CA LEU A 115 -11.39 18.23 -15.05
C LEU A 115 -10.11 17.39 -14.97
N CYS A 116 -8.95 18.05 -14.88
CA CYS A 116 -7.68 17.40 -14.57
C CYS A 116 -7.33 17.54 -13.09
N THR A 117 -6.63 16.55 -12.53
CA THR A 117 -6.30 16.51 -11.10
C THR A 117 -5.36 17.62 -10.63
N ALA A 118 -4.53 18.17 -11.52
CA ALA A 118 -3.73 19.37 -11.24
C ALA A 118 -4.63 20.58 -10.89
N TRP A 119 -5.65 20.83 -11.72
CA TRP A 119 -6.61 21.89 -11.45
C TRP A 119 -7.47 21.61 -10.21
N ILE A 120 -7.96 20.36 -10.06
CA ILE A 120 -8.78 19.99 -8.88
C ILE A 120 -8.02 20.25 -7.58
N ALA A 121 -6.71 19.96 -7.52
CA ALA A 121 -5.90 20.24 -6.34
C ALA A 121 -5.82 21.75 -6.03
N ALA A 122 -5.61 22.59 -7.06
CA ALA A 122 -5.59 24.04 -6.90
C ALA A 122 -6.96 24.60 -6.47
N GLU A 123 -8.04 24.11 -7.09
CA GLU A 123 -9.42 24.49 -6.78
C GLU A 123 -9.83 24.08 -5.36
N TYR A 124 -9.41 22.90 -4.92
CA TYR A 124 -9.63 22.43 -3.55
C TYR A 124 -8.98 23.37 -2.53
N LEU A 125 -7.71 23.73 -2.72
CA LEU A 125 -7.01 24.65 -1.82
C LEU A 125 -7.63 26.07 -1.86
N ARG A 126 -8.04 26.55 -3.04
CA ARG A 126 -8.72 27.83 -3.21
C ARG A 126 -10.04 27.87 -2.43
N SER A 127 -10.88 26.85 -2.61
CA SER A 127 -12.20 26.74 -1.95
C SER A 127 -12.09 26.55 -0.45
N ALA A 128 -11.02 25.91 0.03
CA ALA A 128 -10.65 25.83 1.45
C ALA A 128 -10.10 27.14 2.01
N ASN A 129 -9.99 28.21 1.20
CA ASN A 129 -9.39 29.49 1.55
C ASN A 129 -7.97 29.36 2.12
N PHE A 130 -7.18 28.40 1.58
CA PHE A 130 -5.80 28.16 1.98
C PHE A 130 -4.93 29.39 1.65
N LYS A 131 -4.17 29.89 2.64
CA LYS A 131 -3.33 31.10 2.51
C LYS A 131 -1.84 30.86 2.69
N ASP A 132 -1.49 29.73 3.30
CA ASP A 132 -0.10 29.32 3.50
C ASP A 132 0.53 28.86 2.18
N LYS A 133 1.77 28.41 2.23
CA LYS A 133 2.54 27.95 1.07
C LYS A 133 2.38 26.44 0.86
N VAL A 134 2.37 26.01 -0.39
CA VAL A 134 2.36 24.60 -0.79
C VAL A 134 3.78 24.16 -1.17
N TYR A 135 4.23 23.02 -0.65
CA TYR A 135 5.38 22.32 -1.18
C TYR A 135 4.91 21.31 -2.24
N VAL A 136 5.26 21.57 -3.49
CA VAL A 136 4.84 20.79 -4.65
C VAL A 136 5.95 19.84 -5.05
N MET A 137 5.63 18.55 -5.01
CA MET A 137 6.41 17.49 -5.67
C MET A 137 5.71 17.18 -6.99
N GLY A 138 6.06 17.95 -8.01
CA GLY A 138 5.41 17.94 -9.31
C GLY A 138 5.98 19.01 -10.23
N LYS A 139 5.58 18.97 -11.50
CA LYS A 139 6.06 19.92 -12.50
C LYS A 139 5.52 21.33 -12.28
N LYS A 140 6.34 22.33 -12.63
CA LYS A 140 5.92 23.74 -12.66
C LYS A 140 4.91 23.95 -13.77
N GLU A 141 5.18 23.43 -14.96
CA GLU A 141 4.35 23.51 -16.18
C GLU A 141 3.09 22.62 -16.12
N SER A 142 2.62 22.29 -14.91
CA SER A 142 1.34 21.60 -14.68
C SER A 142 0.68 22.06 -13.37
N ILE A 143 1.03 21.44 -12.25
CA ILE A 143 0.45 21.74 -10.94
C ILE A 143 0.82 23.16 -10.51
N GLY A 144 2.06 23.58 -10.79
CA GLY A 144 2.51 24.94 -10.49
C GLY A 144 1.64 26.01 -11.18
N GLU A 145 1.45 25.90 -12.49
CA GLU A 145 0.62 26.84 -13.26
C GLU A 145 -0.85 26.87 -12.82
N GLU A 146 -1.44 25.72 -12.45
CA GLU A 146 -2.81 25.70 -11.91
C GLU A 146 -2.90 26.37 -10.53
N LEU A 147 -1.86 26.27 -9.69
CA LEU A 147 -1.78 26.99 -8.41
C LEU A 147 -1.57 28.49 -8.62
N ASP A 148 -0.72 28.89 -9.58
CA ASP A 148 -0.51 30.29 -9.97
C ASP A 148 -1.83 30.93 -10.43
N ALA A 149 -2.62 30.21 -11.24
CA ALA A 149 -3.91 30.68 -11.77
C ALA A 149 -4.95 31.01 -10.68
N VAL A 150 -4.78 30.47 -9.47
CA VAL A 150 -5.65 30.75 -8.31
C VAL A 150 -4.94 31.53 -7.19
N GLY A 151 -3.70 31.99 -7.44
CA GLY A 151 -2.93 32.81 -6.51
C GLY A 151 -2.39 32.06 -5.28
N ILE A 152 -2.22 30.75 -5.37
CA ILE A 152 -1.65 29.94 -4.28
C ILE A 152 -0.13 29.91 -4.41
N LYS A 153 0.56 30.34 -3.36
CA LYS A 153 2.03 30.31 -3.31
C LYS A 153 2.53 28.88 -3.18
N TYR A 154 3.59 28.54 -3.91
CA TYR A 154 4.22 27.24 -3.79
C TYR A 154 5.75 27.27 -3.95
N THR A 155 6.42 26.16 -3.60
CA THR A 155 7.84 25.89 -3.85
C THR A 155 8.04 24.39 -4.10
N GLY A 156 9.19 23.97 -4.62
CA GLY A 156 9.53 22.54 -4.83
C GLY A 156 9.61 22.01 -6.27
N PRO A 157 8.92 22.58 -7.29
CA PRO A 157 9.08 22.12 -8.66
C PRO A 157 10.50 22.30 -9.20
N GLY A 158 10.91 21.40 -10.10
CA GLY A 158 12.27 21.36 -10.69
C GLY A 158 13.26 20.52 -9.87
N PRO A 159 14.51 20.36 -10.32
CA PRO A 159 15.53 19.55 -9.61
C PRO A 159 15.85 20.04 -8.19
N ASP A 160 15.97 19.11 -7.24
CA ASP A 160 16.53 19.34 -5.89
C ASP A 160 17.68 18.33 -5.68
N PRO A 161 18.89 18.63 -6.19
CA PRO A 161 20.00 17.68 -6.19
C PRO A 161 20.47 17.36 -4.76
N ILE A 162 21.02 16.16 -4.57
CA ILE A 162 21.65 15.76 -3.31
C ILE A 162 22.87 16.66 -3.06
N VAL A 163 22.93 17.29 -1.89
CA VAL A 163 24.06 18.13 -1.45
C VAL A 163 24.77 17.43 -0.30
N GLY A 164 26.05 17.11 -0.45
CA GLY A 164 26.84 16.39 0.58
C GLY A 164 26.77 14.87 0.44
N THR A 165 27.63 14.16 1.18
CA THR A 165 27.82 12.70 1.08
C THR A 165 27.37 11.95 2.32
N SER A 166 27.03 12.65 3.41
CA SER A 166 26.60 12.07 4.68
C SER A 166 25.20 12.53 5.11
N TYR A 167 24.56 11.76 6.00
CA TYR A 167 23.30 12.16 6.63
C TYR A 167 23.43 13.49 7.40
N ALA A 168 24.59 13.77 8.00
CA ALA A 168 24.83 15.02 8.71
C ALA A 168 24.81 16.21 7.74
N ASP A 169 25.49 16.08 6.59
CA ASP A 169 25.52 17.10 5.55
C ASP A 169 24.11 17.43 5.07
N TRP A 170 23.27 16.41 4.88
CA TRP A 170 21.89 16.59 4.43
C TRP A 170 21.06 17.36 5.47
N LEU A 171 21.21 17.03 6.76
CA LEU A 171 20.49 17.71 7.83
C LEU A 171 20.89 19.17 7.99
N GLU A 172 22.16 19.52 7.75
CA GLU A 172 22.63 20.91 7.77
C GLU A 172 22.13 21.72 6.56
N ASN A 173 22.06 21.09 5.38
CA ASN A 173 21.75 21.80 4.14
C ASN A 173 20.25 21.85 3.80
N VAL A 174 19.42 20.96 4.37
CA VAL A 174 17.96 20.98 4.15
C VAL A 174 17.31 22.11 4.96
N LYS A 175 17.11 23.25 4.29
CA LYS A 175 16.36 24.40 4.83
C LYS A 175 14.86 24.27 4.56
N LEU A 176 14.05 24.23 5.62
CA LEU A 176 12.59 24.19 5.51
C LEU A 176 12.01 25.61 5.48
N ASP A 177 11.05 25.82 4.59
CA ASP A 177 10.27 27.05 4.51
C ASP A 177 9.14 27.01 5.56
N PRO A 178 9.14 27.92 6.55
CA PRO A 178 8.17 27.88 7.64
C PRO A 178 6.73 28.17 7.18
N GLU A 179 6.54 28.84 6.03
CA GLU A 179 5.23 29.12 5.47
C GLU A 179 4.57 27.88 4.85
N VAL A 180 5.30 26.78 4.65
CA VAL A 180 4.74 25.57 4.05
C VAL A 180 3.81 24.85 5.03
N LYS A 181 2.53 24.76 4.64
CA LYS A 181 1.47 24.00 5.36
C LYS A 181 0.68 23.02 4.50
N CYS A 182 1.12 22.77 3.28
CA CYS A 182 0.58 21.71 2.46
C CYS A 182 1.71 21.04 1.67
N VAL A 183 1.75 19.72 1.63
CA VAL A 183 2.55 18.95 0.67
C VAL A 183 1.61 18.41 -0.39
N LEU A 184 1.79 18.85 -1.64
CA LEU A 184 1.01 18.42 -2.79
C LEU A 184 1.88 17.57 -3.72
N VAL A 185 1.49 16.32 -3.92
CA VAL A 185 2.24 15.36 -4.75
C VAL A 185 1.49 15.09 -6.05
N GLY A 186 2.19 15.20 -7.17
CA GLY A 186 1.75 14.67 -8.46
C GLY A 186 2.94 14.18 -9.26
N PHE A 187 2.79 14.10 -10.59
CA PHE A 187 3.88 13.65 -11.46
C PHE A 187 5.10 14.58 -11.37
N ASP A 188 6.22 14.06 -10.85
CA ASP A 188 7.48 14.77 -10.68
C ASP A 188 8.63 13.97 -11.34
N PRO A 189 9.12 14.39 -12.52
CA PRO A 189 10.27 13.76 -13.15
C PRO A 189 11.59 14.05 -12.42
N ASP A 190 11.61 15.08 -11.57
CA ASP A 190 12.78 15.55 -10.83
C ASP A 190 12.76 15.07 -9.37
N ILE A 191 12.09 13.95 -9.10
CA ILE A 191 12.01 13.40 -7.76
C ILE A 191 13.41 13.07 -7.22
N SER A 192 13.71 13.54 -6.01
CA SER A 192 14.98 13.29 -5.34
C SER A 192 14.80 12.93 -3.87
N TYR A 193 15.84 12.36 -3.27
CA TYR A 193 15.88 12.10 -1.83
C TYR A 193 15.75 13.40 -1.02
N MET A 194 16.30 14.52 -1.49
CA MET A 194 16.16 15.82 -0.83
C MET A 194 14.72 16.30 -0.80
N LYS A 195 13.99 16.16 -1.92
CA LYS A 195 12.58 16.51 -1.94
C LYS A 195 11.77 15.64 -0.98
N LEU A 196 12.09 14.35 -0.88
CA LEU A 196 11.46 13.42 0.07
C LEU A 196 11.73 13.81 1.52
N ILE A 197 12.97 14.20 1.87
CA ILE A 197 13.31 14.70 3.21
C ILE A 197 12.48 15.94 3.55
N ARG A 198 12.38 16.91 2.63
CA ARG A 198 11.58 18.14 2.83
C ARG A 198 10.11 17.82 3.03
N ALA A 199 9.51 17.05 2.13
CA ALA A 199 8.11 16.63 2.22
C ALA A 199 7.81 15.91 3.54
N ALA A 200 8.61 14.90 3.89
CA ALA A 200 8.45 14.16 5.14
C ALA A 200 8.61 15.09 6.36
N SER A 201 9.52 16.06 6.30
CA SER A 201 9.74 17.02 7.39
C SER A 201 8.59 18.01 7.54
N TYR A 202 8.00 18.50 6.45
CA TYR A 202 6.78 19.32 6.51
C TYR A 202 5.62 18.53 7.10
N LEU A 203 5.43 17.28 6.67
CA LEU A 203 4.34 16.39 7.12
C LEU A 203 4.48 15.91 8.58
N LYS A 204 5.62 16.13 9.24
CA LYS A 204 5.74 15.94 10.70
C LYS A 204 4.91 16.97 11.49
N LYS A 205 4.62 18.13 10.89
CA LYS A 205 3.81 19.17 11.53
C LYS A 205 2.31 18.76 11.44
N PRO A 206 1.58 18.63 12.56
CA PRO A 206 0.20 18.13 12.55
C PRO A 206 -0.80 18.97 11.75
N ASP A 207 -0.47 20.25 11.52
CA ASP A 207 -1.25 21.22 10.76
C ASP A 207 -0.87 21.28 9.27
N CYS A 208 0.10 20.47 8.83
CA CYS A 208 0.47 20.35 7.42
C CYS A 208 -0.45 19.36 6.70
N ILE A 209 -1.14 19.83 5.66
CA ILE A 209 -2.05 19.02 4.84
C ILE A 209 -1.23 18.16 3.87
N TYR A 210 -1.63 16.90 3.69
CA TYR A 210 -1.10 16.03 2.64
C TYR A 210 -2.15 15.85 1.53
N LEU A 211 -1.82 16.31 0.32
CA LEU A 211 -2.64 16.14 -0.87
C LEU A 211 -1.85 15.41 -1.96
N ALA A 212 -2.57 14.64 -2.76
CA ALA A 212 -1.99 13.98 -3.91
C ALA A 212 -3.00 13.99 -5.06
N THR A 213 -2.51 14.13 -6.29
CA THR A 213 -3.36 14.32 -7.47
C THR A 213 -4.03 13.02 -7.93
N ASN A 214 -3.35 11.87 -7.85
CA ASN A 214 -3.92 10.54 -8.15
C ASN A 214 -3.15 9.41 -7.44
N GLU A 215 -3.79 8.22 -7.38
CA GLU A 215 -3.21 6.98 -6.83
C GLU A 215 -2.82 5.95 -7.92
N ASP A 216 -2.62 6.40 -9.16
CA ASP A 216 -2.38 5.48 -10.27
C ASP A 216 -1.02 4.79 -10.10
N SER A 217 -0.98 3.47 -10.33
CA SER A 217 0.23 2.66 -10.17
C SER A 217 1.25 2.85 -11.30
N SER A 218 0.78 3.29 -12.47
CA SER A 218 1.57 3.43 -13.69
C SER A 218 0.90 4.42 -14.64
N PHE A 219 1.69 5.13 -15.44
CA PHE A 219 1.20 5.91 -16.57
C PHE A 219 1.09 5.04 -17.83
N PRO A 220 0.18 5.36 -18.77
CA PRO A 220 0.11 4.71 -20.07
C PRO A 220 1.44 4.83 -20.83
N SER A 221 1.91 3.72 -21.42
CA SER A 221 3.14 3.64 -22.22
C SER A 221 2.83 3.03 -23.58
N THR A 222 3.37 3.63 -24.64
CA THR A 222 3.29 3.08 -26.00
C THR A 222 4.25 1.90 -26.23
N ASN A 223 5.22 1.70 -25.32
CA ASN A 223 6.12 0.56 -25.35
C ASN A 223 5.69 -0.48 -24.30
N PRO A 224 5.23 -1.68 -24.70
CA PRO A 224 4.72 -2.69 -23.77
C PRO A 224 5.79 -3.25 -22.82
N ASN A 225 7.08 -3.05 -23.14
CA ASN A 225 8.20 -3.51 -22.30
C ASN A 225 8.67 -2.47 -21.29
N ILE A 226 8.13 -1.24 -21.31
CA ILE A 226 8.55 -0.14 -20.44
C ILE A 226 7.35 0.33 -19.63
N SER A 227 7.42 0.16 -18.31
CA SER A 227 6.46 0.73 -17.37
C SER A 227 6.94 2.08 -16.88
N ILE A 228 6.09 3.10 -16.99
CA ILE A 228 6.32 4.40 -16.37
C ILE A 228 5.60 4.36 -15.02
N PRO A 229 6.31 4.29 -13.88
CA PRO A 229 5.67 4.17 -12.58
C PRO A 229 4.83 5.41 -12.26
N GLY A 230 3.64 5.17 -11.73
CA GLY A 230 2.74 6.19 -11.24
C GLY A 230 3.10 6.60 -9.80
N MET A 231 2.55 7.72 -9.34
CA MET A 231 2.97 8.30 -8.07
C MET A 231 2.55 7.47 -6.85
N SER A 232 1.57 6.57 -6.96
CA SER A 232 1.18 5.71 -5.84
C SER A 232 2.25 4.72 -5.40
N GLN A 233 3.04 4.22 -6.35
CA GLN A 233 4.15 3.31 -6.05
C GLN A 233 5.25 3.99 -5.23
N ILE A 234 5.40 5.30 -5.40
CA ILE A 234 6.47 6.10 -4.80
C ILE A 234 5.99 6.78 -3.51
N PHE A 235 4.80 7.38 -3.51
CA PHE A 235 4.31 8.27 -2.45
C PHE A 235 3.17 7.75 -1.61
N PHE A 236 2.33 6.84 -2.09
CA PHE A 236 1.21 6.38 -1.27
C PHE A 236 1.60 5.29 -0.26
N LYS A 237 2.84 4.81 -0.32
CA LYS A 237 3.54 4.20 0.83
C LYS A 237 4.06 5.22 1.86
N VAL A 238 4.03 6.51 1.50
CA VAL A 238 4.23 7.72 2.32
C VAL A 238 2.87 8.37 2.68
N LYS A 239 1.79 7.57 2.85
CA LYS A 239 0.87 7.89 3.97
C LYS A 239 1.75 8.13 5.19
N PRO A 240 1.49 9.13 6.04
CA PRO A 240 2.32 9.34 7.22
C PRO A 240 2.56 7.97 7.84
N CYS A 241 3.80 7.68 8.22
CA CYS A 241 4.08 6.66 9.22
C CYS A 241 3.45 7.07 10.57
N ALA A 242 2.25 7.67 10.56
CA ALA A 242 1.28 7.57 11.60
C ALA A 242 1.07 6.07 11.78
N LEU A 243 1.69 5.56 12.83
CA LEU A 243 1.22 4.34 13.46
C LEU A 243 -0.30 4.49 13.58
N LEU A 244 -1.03 3.56 12.97
CA LEU A 244 -2.45 3.45 13.23
C LEU A 244 -2.60 3.34 14.75
N LEU A 245 -3.23 4.34 15.37
CA LEU A 245 -3.31 4.43 16.83
C LEU A 245 -3.96 3.18 17.45
N GLN A 246 -4.75 2.44 16.67
CA GLN A 246 -5.52 1.26 17.05
C GLN A 246 -4.82 -0.09 16.81
N VAL A 247 -3.58 -0.15 16.30
CA VAL A 247 -2.90 -1.45 16.14
C VAL A 247 -2.50 -2.00 17.51
N GLN A 248 -3.06 -3.17 17.84
CA GLN A 248 -2.84 -3.92 19.08
C GLN A 248 -2.04 -5.20 18.87
N CYS A 249 -1.74 -5.60 17.63
CA CYS A 249 -0.97 -6.80 17.33
C CYS A 249 -0.12 -6.61 16.08
N VAL A 250 1.13 -7.06 16.16
CA VAL A 250 2.03 -7.24 15.03
C VAL A 250 2.18 -8.74 14.80
N LEU A 251 1.70 -9.24 13.67
CA LEU A 251 1.87 -10.63 13.25
C LEU A 251 2.87 -10.68 12.08
N VAL A 252 3.94 -11.47 12.24
CA VAL A 252 4.97 -11.66 11.21
C VAL A 252 4.86 -13.06 10.62
N GLY A 253 4.74 -13.12 9.29
CA GLY A 253 4.73 -14.36 8.50
C GLY A 253 5.68 -14.26 7.31
N PHE A 254 5.74 -15.33 6.50
CA PHE A 254 6.53 -15.31 5.27
C PHE A 254 6.03 -14.21 4.32
N ASP A 255 6.93 -13.35 3.89
CA ASP A 255 6.65 -12.21 3.04
C ASP A 255 7.81 -12.02 2.05
N PRO A 256 7.66 -12.46 0.78
CA PRO A 256 8.71 -12.29 -0.22
C PRO A 256 8.93 -10.82 -0.60
N TYR A 257 8.08 -9.90 -0.12
CA TYR A 257 8.14 -8.46 -0.34
C TYR A 257 8.35 -7.70 0.99
N ILE A 258 9.09 -8.29 1.93
CA ILE A 258 9.51 -7.59 3.15
C ILE A 258 10.23 -6.29 2.78
N SER A 259 10.01 -5.22 3.54
CA SER A 259 10.63 -3.92 3.29
C SER A 259 11.02 -3.23 4.58
N TYR A 260 12.01 -2.35 4.48
CA TYR A 260 12.46 -1.54 5.62
C TYR A 260 11.30 -0.76 6.27
N MET A 261 10.32 -0.29 5.50
CA MET A 261 9.14 0.39 6.03
C MET A 261 8.21 -0.54 6.83
N LYS A 262 8.06 -1.80 6.42
CA LYS A 262 7.32 -2.80 7.19
C LYS A 262 8.01 -3.06 8.53
N LEU A 263 9.35 -3.13 8.53
CA LEU A 263 10.16 -3.29 9.74
C LEU A 263 10.03 -2.10 10.71
N ILE A 264 10.15 -0.86 10.20
CA ILE A 264 9.96 0.36 11.01
C ILE A 264 8.59 0.35 11.68
N ARG A 265 7.52 0.06 10.93
CA ARG A 265 6.15 0.04 11.47
C ARG A 265 5.98 -1.04 12.53
N ALA A 266 6.41 -2.27 12.23
CA ALA A 266 6.35 -3.38 13.17
C ALA A 266 7.07 -3.04 14.48
N ALA A 267 8.34 -2.60 14.41
CA ALA A 267 9.11 -2.23 15.59
C ALA A 267 8.49 -1.05 16.35
N SER A 268 7.92 -0.08 15.63
CA SER A 268 7.30 1.11 16.23
C SER A 268 5.96 0.80 16.91
N TYR A 269 5.13 -0.12 16.38
CA TYR A 269 3.93 -0.60 17.07
C TYR A 269 4.29 -1.36 18.35
N LEU A 270 5.36 -2.15 18.30
CA LEU A 270 5.83 -2.96 19.42
C LEU A 270 6.44 -2.16 20.58
N LYS A 271 6.70 -0.85 20.39
CA LYS A 271 7.02 0.06 21.51
C LYS A 271 5.88 0.19 22.51
N LYS A 272 4.63 -0.05 22.11
CA LYS A 272 3.50 -0.13 23.04
C LYS A 272 3.60 -1.48 23.79
N PRO A 273 3.73 -1.48 25.13
CA PRO A 273 3.86 -2.72 25.90
C PRO A 273 2.72 -3.72 25.64
N ASP A 274 1.50 -3.21 25.51
CA ASP A 274 0.28 -4.01 25.34
C ASP A 274 0.06 -4.47 23.89
N CYS A 275 0.90 -4.06 22.94
CA CYS A 275 0.81 -4.56 21.57
C CYS A 275 1.38 -5.98 21.51
N LEU A 276 0.56 -6.95 21.10
CA LEU A 276 1.00 -8.34 20.93
C LEU A 276 2.02 -8.45 19.80
N PHE A 277 3.02 -9.30 20.01
CA PHE A 277 3.97 -9.68 18.97
C PHE A 277 3.81 -11.17 18.68
N LEU A 278 3.33 -11.50 17.48
CA LEU A 278 3.11 -12.87 17.03
C LEU A 278 3.98 -13.18 15.82
N ALA A 279 4.44 -14.42 15.71
CA ALA A 279 5.08 -14.96 14.52
C ALA A 279 4.42 -16.27 14.10
N THR A 280 4.24 -16.50 12.79
CA THR A 280 3.65 -17.75 12.29
C THR A 280 4.59 -18.94 12.52
N ASN A 281 5.90 -18.77 12.27
CA ASN A 281 6.98 -19.70 12.58
C ASN A 281 8.32 -18.95 12.59
N ARG A 282 9.43 -19.62 12.92
CA ARG A 282 10.79 -19.03 12.96
C ARG A 282 11.78 -19.76 12.05
N ASP A 283 11.29 -20.41 11.01
CA ASP A 283 12.13 -21.23 10.14
C ASP A 283 13.17 -20.35 9.44
N GLY A 284 14.46 -20.67 9.60
CA GLY A 284 15.56 -19.90 9.00
C GLY A 284 15.63 -20.02 7.48
N SER A 285 15.19 -21.15 6.92
CA SER A 285 15.19 -21.43 5.49
C SER A 285 14.00 -22.29 5.09
N LEU A 286 13.64 -22.24 3.81
CA LEU A 286 12.64 -23.11 3.19
C LEU A 286 13.31 -24.30 2.50
N PRO A 287 12.66 -25.48 2.45
CA PRO A 287 13.20 -26.65 1.77
C PRO A 287 13.27 -26.44 0.25
N VAL A 288 14.41 -26.80 -0.35
CA VAL A 288 14.64 -26.71 -1.81
C VAL A 288 15.43 -27.91 -2.33
N LYS A 289 15.16 -28.31 -3.58
CA LYS A 289 15.83 -29.46 -4.23
C LYS A 289 17.28 -29.20 -4.62
N ASN A 290 17.65 -27.94 -4.84
CA ASN A 290 19.00 -27.56 -5.24
C ASN A 290 19.81 -27.18 -4.00
N ALA A 291 20.76 -28.04 -3.62
CA ALA A 291 21.60 -27.85 -2.44
C ALA A 291 22.45 -26.57 -2.46
N ASN A 292 22.66 -25.94 -3.63
CA ASN A 292 23.42 -24.69 -3.75
C ASN A 292 22.58 -23.43 -3.54
N ILE A 293 21.27 -23.56 -3.31
CA ILE A 293 20.35 -22.43 -3.13
C ILE A 293 19.80 -22.49 -1.71
N CYS A 294 19.90 -21.39 -0.97
CA CYS A 294 19.24 -21.23 0.32
C CYS A 294 18.14 -20.18 0.17
N ILE A 295 16.88 -20.56 0.39
CA ILE A 295 15.76 -19.61 0.41
C ILE A 295 15.47 -19.22 1.86
N PRO A 296 15.59 -17.93 2.22
CA PRO A 296 15.27 -17.46 3.57
C PRO A 296 13.82 -17.77 3.96
N GLY A 297 13.63 -18.33 5.16
CA GLY A 297 12.31 -18.60 5.72
C GLY A 297 11.76 -17.43 6.54
N THR A 298 10.60 -17.62 7.17
CA THR A 298 9.95 -16.58 8.00
C THR A 298 10.83 -16.09 9.14
N GLY A 299 11.72 -16.95 9.69
CA GLY A 299 12.67 -16.57 10.73
C GLY A 299 13.53 -15.38 10.33
N CYS A 300 13.94 -15.30 9.07
CA CYS A 300 14.70 -14.16 8.53
C CYS A 300 13.89 -12.85 8.50
N MET A 301 12.56 -12.94 8.54
CA MET A 301 11.64 -11.78 8.59
C MET A 301 11.33 -11.37 10.04
N VAL A 302 11.29 -12.36 10.95
CA VAL A 302 11.06 -12.17 12.38
C VAL A 302 12.27 -11.55 13.07
N SER A 303 13.48 -11.99 12.73
CA SER A 303 14.73 -11.53 13.33
C SER A 303 14.91 -10.00 13.32
N PRO A 304 14.77 -9.29 12.19
CA PRO A 304 14.94 -7.84 12.18
C PRO A 304 13.88 -7.10 13.01
N VAL A 305 12.64 -7.59 13.06
CA VAL A 305 11.59 -6.99 13.90
C VAL A 305 11.89 -7.20 15.39
N SER A 306 12.37 -8.39 15.77
CA SER A 306 12.71 -8.73 17.15
C SER A 306 13.89 -7.89 17.63
N LEU A 307 14.96 -7.83 16.82
CA LEU A 307 16.15 -7.03 17.11
C LEU A 307 15.82 -5.53 17.22
N ALA A 308 15.06 -4.98 16.27
CA ALA A 308 14.74 -3.55 16.24
C ALA A 308 13.74 -3.13 17.35
N SER A 309 12.85 -4.02 17.77
CA SER A 309 11.88 -3.74 18.84
C SER A 309 12.39 -4.06 20.24
N GLY A 310 13.43 -4.90 20.37
CA GLY A 310 13.89 -5.45 21.64
C GLY A 310 12.90 -6.44 22.27
N ARG A 311 11.94 -6.96 21.49
CA ARG A 311 10.89 -7.88 21.94
C ARG A 311 10.94 -9.16 21.14
N GLU A 312 10.59 -10.27 21.78
CA GLU A 312 10.46 -11.57 21.13
C GLU A 312 8.99 -11.88 20.83
N PRO A 313 8.66 -12.43 19.64
CA PRO A 313 7.29 -12.84 19.34
C PRO A 313 6.90 -14.12 20.05
N ILE A 314 5.62 -14.23 20.36
CA ILE A 314 4.94 -15.49 20.62
C ILE A 314 4.84 -16.24 19.28
N VAL A 315 5.45 -17.41 19.21
CA VAL A 315 5.44 -18.25 18.00
C VAL A 315 4.20 -19.12 18.00
N MET A 316 3.41 -19.04 16.93
CA MET A 316 2.15 -19.79 16.82
C MET A 316 2.36 -21.19 16.24
N GLY A 317 3.39 -21.37 15.42
CA GLY A 317 3.79 -22.64 14.83
C GLY A 317 4.77 -23.43 15.69
N LYS A 318 5.21 -24.57 15.14
CA LYS A 318 6.25 -25.43 15.73
C LYS A 318 7.52 -24.61 16.03
N PRO A 319 8.21 -24.83 17.17
CA PRO A 319 7.99 -25.90 18.15
C PRO A 319 7.00 -25.56 19.29
N ALA A 320 6.30 -24.43 19.24
CA ALA A 320 5.43 -23.99 20.33
C ALA A 320 4.17 -24.88 20.44
N PRO A 321 3.70 -25.20 21.67
CA PRO A 321 2.56 -26.11 21.87
C PRO A 321 1.21 -25.47 21.48
N ASN A 322 1.17 -24.16 21.23
CA ASN A 322 -0.03 -23.39 20.93
C ASN A 322 -0.88 -24.02 19.82
N MET A 323 -0.25 -24.53 18.77
CA MET A 323 -0.94 -25.19 17.65
C MET A 323 -1.64 -26.48 18.10
N PHE A 324 -0.97 -27.32 18.91
CA PHE A 324 -1.56 -28.58 19.39
C PHE A 324 -2.64 -28.33 20.45
N GLU A 325 -2.48 -27.33 21.30
CA GLU A 325 -3.51 -26.96 22.29
C GLU A 325 -4.85 -26.60 21.65
N VAL A 326 -4.83 -25.95 20.48
CA VAL A 326 -6.04 -25.70 19.69
C VAL A 326 -6.63 -27.03 19.20
N LEU A 327 -5.83 -27.91 18.60
CA LEU A 327 -6.29 -29.22 18.12
C LEU A 327 -6.85 -30.08 19.26
N ARG A 328 -6.18 -30.11 20.41
CA ARG A 328 -6.60 -30.82 21.62
C ARG A 328 -7.98 -30.35 22.08
N LYS A 329 -8.23 -29.05 22.13
CA LYS A 329 -9.51 -28.48 22.58
C LYS A 329 -10.63 -28.70 21.57
N VAL A 330 -10.34 -28.56 20.27
CA VAL A 330 -11.34 -28.67 19.21
C VAL A 330 -11.73 -30.13 18.96
N HIS A 331 -10.77 -31.05 19.04
CA HIS A 331 -10.96 -32.45 18.66
C HIS A 331 -10.83 -33.45 19.81
N ASN A 332 -10.66 -32.97 21.06
CA ASN A 332 -10.51 -33.79 22.27
C ASN A 332 -9.42 -34.87 22.13
N LEU A 333 -8.26 -34.47 21.61
CA LEU A 333 -7.14 -35.39 21.36
C LEU A 333 -6.38 -35.69 22.66
N ASP A 334 -5.94 -36.93 22.82
CA ASP A 334 -5.01 -37.33 23.87
C ASP A 334 -3.58 -37.30 23.30
N PRO A 335 -2.68 -36.40 23.75
CA PRO A 335 -1.32 -36.31 23.23
C PRO A 335 -0.54 -37.63 23.28
N SER A 336 -0.78 -38.48 24.29
CA SER A 336 -0.08 -39.77 24.39
C SER A 336 -0.42 -40.75 23.25
N ARG A 337 -1.51 -40.47 22.52
CA ARG A 337 -2.00 -41.22 21.36
C ARG A 337 -1.73 -40.52 20.03
N CYS A 338 -0.97 -39.43 20.04
CA CYS A 338 -0.61 -38.68 18.85
C CYS A 338 0.87 -38.87 18.53
N MET A 339 1.21 -38.91 17.23
CA MET A 339 2.58 -38.92 16.75
C MET A 339 2.80 -37.75 15.79
N MET A 340 3.86 -37.00 16.01
CA MET A 340 4.35 -36.01 15.05
C MET A 340 5.39 -36.67 14.14
N VAL A 341 5.19 -36.57 12.83
CA VAL A 341 6.16 -37.00 11.82
C VAL A 341 6.69 -35.76 11.11
N GLY A 342 8.01 -35.58 11.07
CA GLY A 342 8.63 -34.39 10.49
C GLY A 342 10.10 -34.60 10.15
N ASP A 343 10.73 -33.61 9.53
CA ASP A 343 12.07 -33.73 8.96
C ASP A 343 13.13 -32.90 9.69
N ARG A 344 12.74 -32.21 10.77
CA ARG A 344 13.62 -31.27 11.46
C ARG A 344 13.56 -31.39 13.00
N LEU A 345 14.74 -31.53 13.61
CA LEU A 345 14.88 -31.77 15.06
C LEU A 345 14.39 -30.59 15.93
N ASP A 346 14.77 -29.35 15.57
CA ASP A 346 14.53 -28.12 16.35
C ASP A 346 13.08 -27.58 16.26
N THR A 347 12.25 -28.17 15.39
CA THR A 347 10.87 -27.73 15.15
C THR A 347 9.89 -28.89 15.31
N ASP A 348 9.95 -29.93 14.48
CA ASP A 348 8.98 -31.04 14.50
C ASP A 348 9.11 -31.93 15.72
N ILE A 349 10.34 -32.38 15.99
CA ILE A 349 10.60 -33.29 17.09
C ILE A 349 10.44 -32.56 18.42
N LEU A 350 10.97 -31.35 18.52
CA LEU A 350 10.76 -30.49 19.68
C LEU A 350 9.28 -30.15 19.91
N PHE A 351 8.49 -29.91 18.85
CA PHE A 351 7.05 -29.72 18.96
C PHE A 351 6.36 -30.95 19.56
N ALA A 352 6.73 -32.14 19.10
CA ALA A 352 6.20 -33.40 19.59
C ALA A 352 6.42 -33.54 21.10
N LYS A 353 7.67 -33.33 21.54
CA LYS A 353 8.08 -33.39 22.95
C LYS A 353 7.36 -32.35 23.81
N ASN A 354 7.33 -31.10 23.36
CA ASN A 354 6.62 -30.00 24.04
C ASN A 354 5.12 -30.28 24.23
N CYS A 355 4.52 -31.09 23.36
CA CYS A 355 3.11 -31.44 23.41
C CYS A 355 2.84 -32.80 24.10
N GLY A 356 3.87 -33.55 24.48
CA GLY A 356 3.72 -34.91 25.03
C GLY A 356 3.30 -35.96 24.00
N MET A 357 3.59 -35.72 22.72
CA MET A 357 3.35 -36.66 21.61
C MET A 357 4.56 -37.56 21.37
N GLN A 358 4.33 -38.69 20.70
CA GLN A 358 5.41 -39.48 20.10
C GLN A 358 5.99 -38.76 18.89
N SER A 359 7.23 -39.07 18.51
CA SER A 359 7.94 -38.37 17.44
C SER A 359 8.68 -39.31 16.48
N MET A 360 8.53 -39.08 15.18
CA MET A 360 9.27 -39.78 14.13
C MET A 360 9.95 -38.79 13.18
N LEU A 361 11.27 -38.88 13.05
CA LEU A 361 12.04 -38.08 12.11
C LEU A 361 12.13 -38.78 10.74
N VAL A 362 11.87 -38.07 9.64
CA VAL A 362 12.15 -38.54 8.28
C VAL A 362 13.38 -37.83 7.70
N LEU A 363 14.30 -38.60 7.12
CA LEU A 363 15.59 -38.10 6.61
C LEU A 363 15.53 -37.56 5.18
N SER A 364 14.32 -37.47 4.59
CA SER A 364 14.10 -36.94 3.25
C SER A 364 14.13 -35.41 3.17
N GLY A 365 14.27 -34.72 4.30
CA GLY A 365 14.21 -33.26 4.40
C GLY A 365 15.50 -32.64 4.94
N ILE A 366 15.40 -31.86 6.02
CA ILE A 366 16.50 -31.00 6.51
C ILE A 366 17.51 -31.74 7.39
N SER A 367 17.06 -32.53 8.37
CA SER A 367 17.95 -33.17 9.34
C SER A 367 18.55 -34.49 8.83
N THR A 368 19.79 -34.76 9.23
CA THR A 368 20.58 -35.94 8.84
C THR A 368 20.80 -36.91 9.99
N VAL A 369 21.30 -38.12 9.70
CA VAL A 369 21.69 -39.09 10.73
C VAL A 369 22.76 -38.53 11.67
N ASP A 370 23.71 -37.76 11.15
CA ASP A 370 24.77 -37.14 11.94
C ASP A 370 24.18 -36.14 12.95
N ASP A 371 23.13 -35.42 12.59
CA ASP A 371 22.44 -34.49 13.50
C ASP A 371 21.79 -35.22 14.69
N ILE A 372 21.35 -36.46 14.51
CA ILE A 372 20.80 -37.31 15.60
C ILE A 372 21.91 -37.76 16.56
N GLN A 373 23.10 -38.05 16.02
CA GLN A 373 24.22 -38.66 16.75
C GLN A 373 25.12 -37.66 17.48
N ARG A 374 24.96 -36.34 17.23
CA ARG A 374 25.76 -35.32 17.94
C ARG A 374 25.58 -35.44 19.46
N PRO A 375 26.69 -35.39 20.24
CA PRO A 375 26.62 -35.34 21.70
C PRO A 375 25.78 -34.15 22.16
N ALA A 376 24.94 -34.33 23.18
CA ALA A 376 24.13 -33.24 23.69
C ALA A 376 25.02 -32.26 24.49
N GLU A 377 25.37 -31.14 23.87
CA GLU A 377 26.24 -30.11 24.48
C GLU A 377 25.45 -29.12 25.37
N THR A 378 24.12 -29.10 25.27
CA THR A 378 23.22 -28.22 26.04
C THR A 378 21.91 -28.93 26.45
N ALA A 379 21.19 -28.41 27.46
CA ALA A 379 19.87 -28.94 27.85
C ALA A 379 18.84 -28.94 26.70
N VAL A 380 18.97 -27.99 25.76
CA VAL A 380 18.14 -27.91 24.55
C VAL A 380 18.42 -29.07 23.59
N THR A 381 19.67 -29.53 23.48
CA THR A 381 20.03 -30.69 22.62
C THR A 381 19.64 -32.06 23.20
N ILE A 382 19.32 -32.14 24.49
CA ILE A 382 18.78 -33.37 25.10
C ILE A 382 17.31 -33.58 24.70
N ASP A 383 16.57 -32.49 24.49
CA ASP A 383 15.11 -32.48 24.28
C ASP A 383 14.66 -32.58 22.81
N THR A 384 15.62 -32.75 21.88
CA THR A 384 15.34 -32.84 20.44
C THR A 384 15.58 -34.24 19.86
N ARG A 385 15.76 -35.28 20.69
CA ARG A 385 15.94 -36.66 20.19
C ARG A 385 14.59 -37.28 19.80
N PRO A 386 14.45 -37.79 18.55
CA PRO A 386 13.21 -38.40 18.11
C PRO A 386 13.03 -39.80 18.72
N ASP A 387 11.79 -40.26 18.87
CA ASP A 387 11.49 -41.62 19.37
C ASP A 387 11.76 -42.68 18.29
N PHE A 388 11.52 -42.32 17.02
CA PHE A 388 11.78 -43.14 15.84
C PHE A 388 12.43 -42.31 14.72
N TYR A 389 13.13 -42.94 13.79
CA TYR A 389 13.56 -42.28 12.55
C TYR A 389 13.45 -43.24 11.36
N ALA A 390 13.24 -42.69 10.16
CA ALA A 390 13.13 -43.43 8.92
C ALA A 390 13.74 -42.64 7.74
N GLU A 391 14.14 -43.33 6.66
CA GLU A 391 14.67 -42.64 5.46
C GLU A 391 13.64 -41.68 4.86
N ASN A 392 12.39 -42.11 4.79
CA ASN A 392 11.25 -41.33 4.32
C ASN A 392 9.94 -41.96 4.82
N LEU A 393 8.81 -41.31 4.54
CA LEU A 393 7.51 -41.78 5.01
C LEU A 393 7.07 -43.13 4.39
N ALA A 394 7.57 -43.48 3.20
CA ALA A 394 7.19 -44.73 2.54
C ALA A 394 7.66 -45.97 3.32
N CYS A 395 8.72 -45.86 4.12
CA CYS A 395 9.17 -46.93 5.00
C CYS A 395 8.07 -47.35 5.98
N LEU A 396 7.28 -46.42 6.53
CA LEU A 396 6.15 -46.75 7.39
C LEU A 396 5.02 -47.41 6.58
N GLY A 397 4.79 -46.93 5.36
CA GLY A 397 3.81 -47.47 4.42
C GLY A 397 4.05 -48.91 3.98
N MET A 398 5.28 -49.43 4.11
CA MET A 398 5.59 -50.83 3.80
C MET A 398 5.06 -51.83 4.85
N PHE A 399 4.67 -51.34 6.03
CA PHE A 399 4.24 -52.16 7.17
C PHE A 399 2.74 -52.06 7.47
N ILE A 400 1.98 -51.31 6.66
CA ILE A 400 0.53 -51.14 6.73
C ILE A 400 -0.10 -51.49 5.39
#